data_AF-A0A0L9UR03-F1
#
_entry.id   AF-A0A0L9UR03-F1
#
_cell.length_a   1.000
_cell.length_b   1.000
_cell.length_c   1.000
_cell.angle_alpha   90.00
_cell.angle_beta   90.00
_cell.angle_gamma   90.00
#
_symmetry.space_group_name_H-M   'P 1'
#
loop_
_entity.id
_entity.type
_entity.pdbx_description
1 polymer ?
#
loop_
_entity_poly.entity_id
_entity_poly.type
_entity_poly.pdbx_seq_one_letter_code
_entity_poly.pdbx_strand_id
1 'polypeptide(L)'
;MHNNNNPNKLKKYRVKKIISLYTLRLLGSVAQCAGRVQILLSAIQVSNIVLPTFTMGEELDTEQQEEMMERSYSQTMQIDPKRARFPCSIVWSPLPVISWFIPCIGHIGICREDGVILDFAGPNFVCVDHFAFGAATRYFQIPKEKCCIPLGQSAYNGEEDYTQGENIVDLRTWDDALRKSTQEFQHRSYNLFTCNCHSFVVNNLNRLDFLSGGWNVVNLAIFILFNGRWVSKASMLRSIIPFVVVFFLGVAFGGFTFLKFWFFFTSILIGWFLLGTYCFKNLIQL
;
A
#
# COMPACT_ATOMS: atom_id res chain seq x y z
N MET A 1 -69.73 -18.52 -6.34
CA MET A 1 -69.01 -17.58 -5.46
C MET A 1 -67.99 -18.38 -4.65
N HIS A 2 -66.71 -18.39 -5.05
CA HIS A 2 -65.63 -19.02 -4.27
C HIS A 2 -64.69 -17.92 -3.78
N ASN A 3 -64.71 -17.68 -2.47
CA ASN A 3 -63.96 -16.65 -1.78
C ASN A 3 -62.52 -17.14 -1.53
N ASN A 4 -61.56 -16.68 -2.31
CA ASN A 4 -60.17 -17.16 -2.28
C ASN A 4 -59.29 -16.23 -1.42
N ASN A 5 -59.49 -16.26 -0.11
CA ASN A 5 -58.69 -15.50 0.86
C ASN A 5 -57.45 -16.31 1.27
N ASN A 6 -56.41 -16.28 0.44
CA ASN A 6 -55.10 -16.87 0.78
C ASN A 6 -54.28 -15.88 1.66
N PRO A 7 -54.02 -16.21 2.94
CA PRO A 7 -53.37 -15.32 3.90
C PRO A 7 -51.91 -14.97 3.54
N ASN A 8 -51.23 -15.78 2.72
CA ASN A 8 -49.86 -15.49 2.27
C ASN A 8 -49.80 -14.41 1.18
N LYS A 9 -50.86 -14.25 0.39
CA LYS A 9 -50.95 -13.19 -0.64
C LYS A 9 -51.15 -11.82 0.01
N LEU A 10 -51.93 -11.77 1.11
CA LEU A 10 -52.18 -10.57 1.90
C LEU A 10 -50.92 -10.08 2.63
N LYS A 11 -50.10 -10.99 3.19
CA LYS A 11 -48.81 -10.66 3.82
C LYS A 11 -47.81 -10.08 2.81
N LYS A 12 -47.69 -10.68 1.62
CA LYS A 12 -46.79 -10.19 0.55
C LYS A 12 -47.20 -8.80 0.03
N TYR A 13 -48.51 -8.52 -0.04
CA TYR A 13 -49.03 -7.21 -0.42
C TYR A 13 -48.76 -6.13 0.65
N ARG A 14 -48.90 -6.47 1.94
CA ARG A 14 -48.58 -5.56 3.05
C ARG A 14 -47.08 -5.21 3.10
N VAL A 15 -46.19 -6.16 2.89
CA VAL A 15 -44.73 -5.91 2.87
C VAL A 15 -44.33 -5.02 1.69
N LYS A 16 -44.87 -5.25 0.48
CA LYS A 16 -44.62 -4.37 -0.68
C LYS A 16 -45.12 -2.94 -0.46
N LYS A 17 -46.28 -2.76 0.21
CA LYS A 17 -46.83 -1.44 0.53
C LYS A 17 -45.98 -0.70 1.56
N ILE A 18 -45.42 -1.41 2.55
CA ILE A 18 -44.50 -0.84 3.54
C ILE A 18 -43.19 -0.40 2.87
N ILE A 19 -42.56 -1.24 2.04
CA ILE A 19 -41.31 -0.88 1.35
C ILE A 19 -41.51 0.37 0.47
N SER A 20 -42.61 0.43 -0.30
CA SER A 20 -42.94 1.61 -1.13
C SER A 20 -43.13 2.89 -0.30
N LEU A 21 -43.81 2.82 0.85
CA LEU A 21 -43.97 3.95 1.77
C LEU A 21 -42.64 4.42 2.37
N TYR A 22 -41.71 3.51 2.68
CA TYR A 22 -40.37 3.87 3.16
C TYR A 22 -39.50 4.48 2.06
N THR A 23 -39.55 3.97 0.82
CA THR A 23 -38.80 4.54 -0.31
C THR A 23 -39.30 5.95 -0.67
N LEU A 24 -40.61 6.19 -0.62
CA LEU A 24 -41.21 7.51 -0.83
C LEU A 24 -40.86 8.51 0.29
N ARG A 25 -40.81 8.06 1.56
CA ARG A 25 -40.32 8.89 2.68
C ARG A 25 -38.83 9.22 2.55
N LEU A 26 -38.00 8.27 2.10
CA LEU A 26 -36.57 8.49 1.92
C LEU A 26 -36.29 9.49 0.78
N LEU A 27 -37.01 9.37 -0.34
CA LEU A 27 -36.93 10.32 -1.46
C LEU A 27 -37.42 11.72 -1.08
N GLY A 28 -38.46 11.83 -0.24
CA GLY A 28 -38.92 13.10 0.32
C GLY A 28 -37.89 13.79 1.22
N SER A 29 -37.20 13.04 2.09
CA SER A 29 -36.12 13.58 2.94
C SER A 29 -34.89 14.02 2.14
N VAL A 30 -34.55 13.34 1.05
CA VAL A 30 -33.43 13.72 0.17
C VAL A 30 -33.76 14.99 -0.63
N ALA A 31 -35.02 15.14 -1.10
CA ALA A 31 -35.48 16.35 -1.77
C ALA A 31 -35.53 17.58 -0.83
N GLN A 32 -35.87 17.37 0.44
CA GLN A 32 -35.92 18.45 1.44
C GLN A 32 -34.52 18.89 1.91
N CYS A 33 -33.50 18.03 1.77
CA CYS A 33 -32.11 18.36 2.04
C CYS A 33 -31.46 19.14 0.87
N ALA A 34 -31.79 18.78 -0.38
CA ALA A 34 -31.31 19.49 -1.57
C ALA A 34 -31.84 20.94 -1.68
N GLY A 35 -33.08 21.19 -1.24
CA GLY A 35 -33.67 22.53 -1.23
C GLY A 35 -33.08 23.49 -0.19
N ARG A 36 -32.40 23.00 0.85
CA ARG A 36 -31.77 23.84 1.88
C ARG A 36 -30.33 24.25 1.56
N VAL A 37 -29.66 23.56 0.63
CA VAL A 37 -28.32 23.93 0.17
C VAL A 37 -28.37 25.07 -0.86
N GLN A 38 -29.45 25.16 -1.64
CA GLN A 38 -29.61 26.22 -2.64
C GLN A 38 -29.98 27.60 -2.05
N ILE A 39 -30.55 27.65 -0.84
CA ILE A 39 -30.94 28.90 -0.16
C ILE A 39 -29.75 29.56 0.57
N LEU A 40 -28.70 28.80 0.89
CA LEU A 40 -27.48 29.34 1.50
C LEU A 40 -26.51 29.96 0.47
N LEU A 41 -26.72 29.69 -0.83
CA LEU A 41 -25.89 30.18 -1.94
C LEU A 41 -26.38 31.49 -2.57
N SER A 42 -27.50 32.06 -2.11
CA SER A 42 -28.10 33.28 -2.67
C SER A 42 -28.12 34.48 -1.71
N ALA A 43 -27.40 34.45 -0.60
CA ALA A 43 -27.48 35.49 0.45
C ALA A 43 -26.21 36.34 0.66
N ILE A 44 -25.17 36.23 -0.17
CA ILE A 44 -23.98 37.07 -0.03
C ILE A 44 -23.60 37.66 -1.39
N GLN A 45 -24.37 38.63 -1.85
CA GLN A 45 -23.86 39.69 -2.73
C GLN A 45 -24.81 40.88 -2.75
N VAL A 46 -24.50 41.93 -1.98
CA VAL A 46 -24.62 43.33 -2.41
C VAL A 46 -23.52 44.16 -1.72
N SER A 47 -22.50 44.44 -2.52
CA SER A 47 -21.63 45.64 -2.58
C SER A 47 -21.81 46.77 -1.55
N ASN A 48 -20.68 47.16 -0.93
CA ASN A 48 -20.31 48.58 -0.81
C ASN A 48 -18.90 48.78 -1.36
N ILE A 49 -18.81 49.73 -2.28
CA ILE A 49 -17.60 50.22 -2.94
C ILE A 49 -16.85 51.11 -1.95
N VAL A 50 -15.59 50.79 -1.68
CA VAL A 50 -14.58 51.74 -1.21
C VAL A 50 -13.33 51.52 -2.08
N LEU A 51 -12.95 52.56 -2.83
CA LEU A 51 -11.75 52.66 -3.67
C LEU A 51 -10.52 53.05 -2.81
N PRO A 52 -9.29 52.91 -3.33
CA PRO A 52 -8.32 51.97 -2.79
C PRO A 52 -7.21 52.66 -1.98
N THR A 53 -6.63 51.93 -1.04
CA THR A 53 -5.28 52.24 -0.53
C THR A 53 -4.52 50.93 -0.33
N PHE A 54 -3.53 50.70 -1.20
CA PHE A 54 -2.20 50.12 -0.94
C PHE A 54 -2.14 49.10 0.23
N THR A 55 -1.95 47.80 0.04
CA THR A 55 -0.78 47.13 -0.55
C THR A 55 -1.15 45.76 -1.14
N MET A 56 -0.72 45.49 -2.36
CA MET A 56 -0.85 44.20 -3.07
C MET A 56 0.53 43.55 -3.21
N GLY A 57 0.55 42.22 -3.08
CA GLY A 57 1.50 41.34 -3.75
C GLY A 57 2.39 40.57 -2.78
N GLU A 58 1.96 39.36 -2.40
CA GLU A 58 2.86 38.22 -2.09
C GLU A 58 2.13 36.91 -1.71
N GLU A 59 0.82 36.91 -1.37
CA GLU A 59 0.12 35.67 -0.92
C GLU A 59 -0.61 34.86 -2.02
N LEU A 60 -1.02 35.47 -3.14
CA LEU A 60 -1.87 34.80 -4.15
C LEU A 60 -1.10 33.80 -5.05
N ASP A 61 0.22 33.98 -5.20
CA ASP A 61 1.09 33.07 -5.96
C ASP A 61 1.39 31.80 -5.17
N THR A 62 1.48 31.90 -3.84
CA THR A 62 1.85 30.79 -2.95
C THR A 62 0.75 29.72 -2.90
N GLU A 63 -0.52 30.09 -2.75
CA GLU A 63 -1.63 29.11 -2.74
C GLU A 63 -1.79 28.40 -4.11
N GLN A 64 -1.61 29.12 -5.22
CA GLN A 64 -1.68 28.51 -6.56
C GLN A 64 -0.47 27.63 -6.86
N GLN A 65 0.73 28.03 -6.40
CA GLN A 65 1.93 27.21 -6.48
C GLN A 65 1.82 25.96 -5.60
N GLU A 66 1.27 26.08 -4.40
CA GLU A 66 0.96 24.96 -3.51
C GLU A 66 -0.07 24.02 -4.14
N GLU A 67 -1.16 24.52 -4.71
CA GLU A 67 -2.15 23.68 -5.39
C GLU A 67 -1.59 22.99 -6.65
N MET A 68 -0.79 23.69 -7.46
CA MET A 68 -0.14 23.12 -8.64
C MET A 68 0.92 22.09 -8.25
N MET A 69 1.68 22.35 -7.18
CA MET A 69 2.64 21.42 -6.60
C MET A 69 1.93 20.19 -6.03
N GLU A 70 0.87 20.37 -5.24
CA GLU A 70 0.03 19.30 -4.66
C GLU A 70 -0.59 18.44 -5.77
N ARG A 71 -1.07 19.06 -6.86
CA ARG A 71 -1.66 18.34 -8.02
C ARG A 71 -0.59 17.59 -8.81
N SER A 72 0.55 18.21 -9.09
CA SER A 72 1.70 17.57 -9.76
C SER A 72 2.25 16.40 -8.93
N TYR A 73 2.31 16.59 -7.62
CA TYR A 73 2.70 15.59 -6.63
C TYR A 73 1.69 14.44 -6.53
N SER A 74 0.40 14.75 -6.49
CA SER A 74 -0.68 13.76 -6.52
C SER A 74 -0.62 12.92 -7.80
N GLN A 75 -0.23 13.52 -8.92
CA GLN A 75 0.00 12.81 -10.18
C GLN A 75 1.23 11.89 -10.13
N THR A 76 2.36 12.31 -9.56
CA THR A 76 3.55 11.45 -9.40
C THR A 76 3.32 10.29 -8.43
N MET A 77 2.42 10.43 -7.47
CA MET A 77 2.09 9.37 -6.50
C MET A 77 1.00 8.40 -6.98
N GLN A 78 0.50 8.53 -8.21
CA GLN A 78 -0.51 7.61 -8.73
C GLN A 78 0.07 6.24 -9.04
N ILE A 79 -0.60 5.21 -8.53
CA ILE A 79 -0.28 3.82 -8.81
C ILE A 79 -0.82 3.44 -10.18
N ASP A 80 0.05 2.92 -11.04
CA ASP A 80 -0.31 2.36 -12.34
C ASP A 80 0.10 0.89 -12.42
N PRO A 81 -0.81 -0.04 -12.06
CA PRO A 81 -0.51 -1.46 -12.11
C PRO A 81 -0.31 -2.01 -13.52
N LYS A 82 -0.82 -1.34 -14.57
CA LYS A 82 -0.65 -1.80 -15.96
C LYS A 82 0.80 -1.64 -16.41
N ARG A 83 1.46 -0.60 -15.93
CA ARG A 83 2.88 -0.32 -16.16
C ARG A 83 3.79 -0.86 -15.04
N ALA A 84 3.23 -1.59 -14.07
CA ALA A 84 3.94 -2.05 -12.88
C ALA A 84 4.65 -0.89 -12.14
N ARG A 85 3.96 0.24 -11.98
CA ARG A 85 4.47 1.42 -11.27
C ARG A 85 3.72 1.60 -9.96
N PHE A 86 4.48 1.58 -8.85
CA PHE A 86 3.94 1.70 -7.49
C PHE A 86 4.77 2.71 -6.68
N PRO A 87 4.63 4.03 -6.92
CA PRO A 87 5.43 5.07 -6.26
C PRO A 87 5.50 4.91 -4.74
N CYS A 88 6.70 4.95 -4.17
CA CYS A 88 6.98 4.85 -2.72
C CYS A 88 6.24 3.71 -2.01
N SER A 89 6.19 2.52 -2.63
CA SER A 89 5.38 1.40 -2.15
C SER A 89 6.21 0.16 -1.82
N ILE A 90 5.72 -0.62 -0.86
CA ILE A 90 6.11 -2.02 -0.67
C ILE A 90 5.23 -2.88 -1.55
N VAL A 91 5.80 -3.80 -2.33
CA VAL A 91 5.05 -4.71 -3.21
C VAL A 91 5.31 -6.15 -2.83
N TRP A 92 4.33 -7.02 -3.07
CA TRP A 92 4.41 -8.44 -2.76
C TRP A 92 3.82 -9.30 -3.90
N SER A 93 4.46 -10.44 -4.17
CA SER A 93 3.94 -11.48 -5.05
C SER A 93 4.11 -12.88 -4.43
N PRO A 94 3.23 -13.83 -4.75
CA PRO A 94 3.39 -15.21 -4.32
C PRO A 94 4.62 -15.83 -4.98
N LEU A 95 5.45 -16.54 -4.21
CA LEU A 95 6.54 -17.35 -4.72
C LEU A 95 5.97 -18.60 -5.41
N PRO A 96 6.39 -18.92 -6.65
CA PRO A 96 5.99 -20.13 -7.34
C PRO A 96 6.23 -21.38 -6.49
N VAL A 97 5.28 -22.31 -6.51
CA VAL A 97 5.28 -23.58 -5.75
C VAL A 97 5.16 -23.38 -4.23
N ILE A 98 6.01 -22.57 -3.60
CA ILE A 98 6.02 -22.38 -2.14
C ILE A 98 4.68 -21.79 -1.66
N SER A 99 4.18 -20.75 -2.33
CA SER A 99 2.90 -20.13 -1.96
C SER A 99 1.69 -21.03 -2.22
N TRP A 100 1.84 -22.11 -2.99
CA TRP A 100 0.78 -23.10 -3.19
C TRP A 100 0.60 -23.99 -1.96
N PHE A 101 1.60 -24.06 -1.08
CA PHE A 101 1.48 -24.75 0.20
C PHE A 101 1.26 -23.77 1.34
N ILE A 102 1.86 -22.57 1.29
CA ILE A 102 1.78 -21.57 2.34
C ILE A 102 1.51 -20.19 1.71
N PRO A 103 0.24 -19.77 1.54
CA PRO A 103 -0.13 -18.62 0.72
C PRO A 103 0.33 -17.27 1.28
N CYS A 104 0.74 -17.23 2.55
CA CYS A 104 1.28 -16.03 3.21
C CYS A 104 2.76 -15.80 2.89
N ILE A 105 3.49 -16.82 2.42
CA ILE A 105 4.89 -16.68 2.04
C ILE A 105 4.96 -16.19 0.61
N GLY A 106 5.79 -15.19 0.37
CA GLY A 106 6.00 -14.64 -0.96
C GLY A 106 7.22 -13.74 -1.02
N HIS A 107 7.43 -13.20 -2.21
CA HIS A 107 8.50 -12.29 -2.53
C HIS A 107 8.07 -10.85 -2.28
N ILE A 108 8.99 -10.03 -1.82
CA ILE A 108 8.72 -8.65 -1.44
C ILE A 108 9.74 -7.72 -2.11
N GLY A 109 9.27 -6.54 -2.51
CA GLY A 109 10.09 -5.48 -3.09
C GLY A 109 9.71 -4.13 -2.51
N ILE A 110 10.57 -3.14 -2.73
CA ILE A 110 10.32 -1.74 -2.39
C ILE A 110 10.49 -0.89 -3.64
N CYS A 111 9.68 0.15 -3.78
CA CYS A 111 9.61 0.93 -5.00
C CYS A 111 10.17 2.34 -4.80
N ARG A 112 10.83 2.85 -5.83
CA ARG A 112 11.31 4.24 -5.91
C ARG A 112 10.18 5.25 -5.98
N GLU A 113 10.53 6.53 -5.95
CA GLU A 113 9.58 7.64 -6.15
C GLU A 113 8.90 7.58 -7.53
N ASP A 114 9.62 7.14 -8.57
CA ASP A 114 9.06 6.93 -9.93
C ASP A 114 8.20 5.66 -10.05
N GLY A 115 8.09 4.88 -8.98
CA GLY A 115 7.32 3.63 -8.92
C GLY A 115 8.02 2.40 -9.49
N VAL A 116 9.28 2.49 -9.90
CA VAL A 116 10.09 1.32 -10.29
C VAL A 116 10.31 0.41 -9.08
N ILE A 117 10.08 -0.88 -9.27
CA ILE A 117 10.24 -1.90 -8.23
C ILE A 117 11.73 -2.28 -8.12
N LEU A 118 12.21 -2.35 -6.88
CA LEU A 118 13.51 -2.90 -6.50
C LEU A 118 13.31 -4.14 -5.63
N ASP A 119 13.97 -5.23 -5.99
CA ASP A 119 13.89 -6.48 -5.23
C ASP A 119 15.21 -7.24 -5.24
N PHE A 120 15.55 -7.84 -4.09
CA PHE A 120 16.72 -8.70 -3.96
C PHE A 120 16.30 -10.14 -4.25
N ALA A 121 16.68 -10.65 -5.43
CA ALA A 121 16.19 -11.93 -5.95
C ALA A 121 17.29 -12.94 -6.29
N GLY A 122 18.56 -12.57 -6.13
CA GLY A 122 19.70 -13.45 -6.40
C GLY A 122 20.99 -12.94 -5.76
N PRO A 123 22.02 -13.81 -5.64
CA PRO A 123 23.27 -13.42 -4.99
C PRO A 123 23.92 -12.26 -5.72
N ASN A 124 24.28 -11.21 -4.97
CA ASN A 124 24.88 -9.98 -5.50
C ASN A 124 24.02 -9.25 -6.55
N PHE A 125 22.70 -9.53 -6.62
CA PHE A 125 21.82 -8.99 -7.64
C PHE A 125 20.53 -8.44 -7.05
N VAL A 126 20.39 -7.11 -7.11
CA VAL A 126 19.12 -6.42 -6.90
C VAL A 126 18.52 -6.17 -8.28
N CYS A 127 17.35 -6.75 -8.53
CA CYS A 127 16.64 -6.54 -9.77
C CYS A 127 15.97 -5.16 -9.74
N VAL A 128 15.96 -4.52 -10.91
CA VAL A 128 15.34 -3.22 -11.14
C VAL A 128 14.29 -3.42 -12.22
N ASP A 129 13.09 -2.95 -11.97
CA ASP A 129 11.96 -2.91 -12.92
C ASP A 129 11.29 -4.26 -13.23
N HIS A 130 12.02 -5.38 -13.14
CA HIS A 130 11.51 -6.73 -13.41
C HIS A 130 11.36 -7.54 -12.13
N PHE A 131 10.21 -7.43 -11.47
CA PHE A 131 9.95 -8.15 -10.22
C PHE A 131 10.08 -9.68 -10.41
N ALA A 132 11.06 -10.29 -9.74
CA ALA A 132 11.67 -11.56 -10.18
C ALA A 132 10.76 -12.80 -10.15
N PHE A 133 9.63 -12.74 -9.44
CA PHE A 133 8.71 -13.88 -9.26
C PHE A 133 7.31 -13.61 -9.83
N GLY A 134 7.22 -12.70 -10.79
CA GLY A 134 5.98 -12.31 -11.46
C GLY A 134 5.41 -11.00 -10.94
N ALA A 135 4.30 -10.56 -11.54
CA ALA A 135 3.71 -9.26 -11.23
C ALA A 135 3.30 -9.13 -9.76
N ALA A 136 3.45 -7.91 -9.21
CA ALA A 136 2.97 -7.59 -7.87
C ALA A 136 1.46 -7.91 -7.76
N THR A 137 1.09 -8.64 -6.71
CA THR A 137 -0.32 -8.97 -6.44
C THR A 137 -0.87 -8.14 -5.30
N ARG A 138 -0.01 -7.71 -4.38
CA ARG A 138 -0.32 -6.78 -3.31
C ARG A 138 0.67 -5.63 -3.27
N TYR A 139 0.23 -4.50 -2.75
CA TYR A 139 1.08 -3.35 -2.49
C TYR A 139 0.59 -2.58 -1.26
N PHE A 140 1.52 -1.85 -0.64
CA PHE A 140 1.24 -0.86 0.39
C PHE A 140 2.03 0.39 0.06
N GLN A 141 1.34 1.48 -0.25
CA GLN A 141 1.98 2.77 -0.50
C GLN A 141 2.31 3.42 0.83
N ILE A 142 3.58 3.80 1.01
CA ILE A 142 4.04 4.45 2.23
C ILE A 142 3.64 5.94 2.17
N PRO A 143 2.79 6.42 3.09
CA PRO A 143 2.47 7.84 3.17
C PRO A 143 3.70 8.62 3.66
N LYS A 144 3.99 9.75 3.03
CA LYS A 144 5.26 10.48 3.24
C LYS A 144 5.35 11.07 4.64
N GLU A 145 4.22 11.43 5.25
CA GLU A 145 4.16 11.93 6.63
C GLU A 145 4.66 10.92 7.68
N LYS A 146 4.80 9.63 7.31
CA LYS A 146 5.25 8.55 8.20
C LYS A 146 6.73 8.17 8.00
N CYS A 147 7.42 8.87 7.10
CA CYS A 147 8.87 8.78 6.93
C CYS A 147 9.51 10.08 7.42
N CYS A 148 10.64 9.99 8.10
CA CYS A 148 11.37 11.16 8.60
C CYS A 148 12.18 11.88 7.51
N ILE A 149 11.75 11.78 6.25
CA ILE A 149 12.47 12.31 5.08
C ILE A 149 11.64 13.44 4.46
N PRO A 150 12.11 14.70 4.53
CA PRO A 150 11.59 15.76 3.68
C PRO A 150 11.92 15.43 2.22
N LEU A 151 10.92 15.33 1.36
CA LEU A 151 11.16 15.24 -0.08
C LEU A 151 11.77 16.59 -0.52
N GLY A 152 12.91 16.55 -1.20
CA GLY A 152 13.63 17.74 -1.63
C GLY A 152 12.73 18.72 -2.39
N GLN A 153 12.78 19.99 -1.98
CA GLN A 153 12.44 21.12 -2.83
C GLN A 153 13.23 20.98 -4.13
N SER A 154 12.53 20.66 -5.22
CA SER A 154 13.14 20.69 -6.54
C SER A 154 13.24 22.16 -6.98
N ALA A 155 14.47 22.65 -6.97
CA ALA A 155 15.03 23.70 -7.83
C ALA A 155 14.23 25.00 -8.05
N TYR A 156 14.59 26.03 -7.28
CA TYR A 156 14.73 27.37 -7.85
C TYR A 156 16.12 27.93 -7.51
N ASN A 157 16.76 28.50 -8.53
CA ASN A 157 18.18 28.82 -8.61
C ASN A 157 18.62 29.93 -7.63
N GLY A 158 19.82 29.75 -7.09
CA GLY A 158 20.62 30.80 -6.48
C GLY A 158 22.02 30.25 -6.23
N GLU A 159 22.92 30.45 -7.20
CA GLU A 159 24.36 30.28 -7.00
C GLU A 159 24.79 31.19 -5.83
N GLU A 160 25.54 30.66 -4.86
CA GLU A 160 26.71 31.34 -4.30
C GLU A 160 27.50 30.43 -3.36
N ASP A 161 28.80 30.66 -3.40
CA ASP A 161 29.95 29.92 -2.87
C ASP A 161 30.13 30.09 -1.33
N TYR A 162 31.02 29.27 -0.77
CA TYR A 162 31.75 29.37 0.51
C TYR A 162 31.35 28.51 1.73
N THR A 163 32.34 27.67 2.10
CA THR A 163 32.85 27.28 3.44
C THR A 163 32.30 26.05 4.19
N GLN A 164 33.20 25.07 4.29
CA GLN A 164 33.46 24.12 5.37
C GLN A 164 32.94 24.51 6.78
N GLY A 165 32.11 23.66 7.39
CA GLY A 165 31.76 23.73 8.82
C GLY A 165 30.48 22.99 9.20
N GLU A 166 30.63 21.81 9.79
CA GLU A 166 29.68 21.08 10.67
C GLU A 166 28.20 21.51 10.67
N ASN A 167 27.40 20.88 9.80
CA ASN A 167 26.04 20.33 9.99
C ASN A 167 25.42 20.14 8.60
N ILE A 168 25.91 19.13 7.86
CA ILE A 168 25.18 18.63 6.70
C ILE A 168 23.92 17.99 7.28
N VAL A 169 22.81 18.72 7.25
CA VAL A 169 21.48 18.10 7.30
C VAL A 169 21.44 17.22 6.04
N ASP A 170 21.82 15.94 6.20
CA ASP A 170 21.80 14.90 5.17
C ASP A 170 20.32 14.73 4.80
N LEU A 171 19.83 15.59 3.90
CA LEU A 171 18.52 15.50 3.25
C LEU A 171 18.52 14.21 2.43
N ARG A 172 18.39 13.08 3.13
CA ARG A 172 18.33 11.76 2.52
C ARG A 172 17.00 11.69 1.81
N THR A 173 16.99 11.81 0.49
CA THR A 173 15.79 11.53 -0.29
C THR A 173 15.44 10.04 -0.20
N TRP A 174 14.19 9.67 -0.50
CA TRP A 174 13.75 8.28 -0.47
C TRP A 174 14.61 7.41 -1.41
N ASP A 175 14.85 7.89 -2.62
CA ASP A 175 15.66 7.19 -3.62
C ASP A 175 17.15 7.09 -3.22
N ASP A 176 17.70 8.08 -2.51
CA ASP A 176 19.07 8.01 -1.98
C ASP A 176 19.21 6.92 -0.91
N ALA A 177 18.20 6.78 -0.05
CA ALA A 177 18.16 5.69 0.93
C ALA A 177 18.07 4.33 0.24
N LEU A 178 17.21 4.19 -0.78
CA LEU A 178 17.10 2.97 -1.57
C LEU A 178 18.40 2.64 -2.32
N ARG A 179 19.07 3.64 -2.87
CA ARG A 179 20.36 3.49 -3.56
C ARG A 179 21.44 2.98 -2.62
N LYS A 180 21.56 3.55 -1.42
CA LYS A 180 22.52 3.10 -0.39
C LYS A 180 22.29 1.64 -0.01
N SER A 181 21.04 1.23 0.24
CA SER A 181 20.73 -0.17 0.56
C SER A 181 20.97 -1.11 -0.62
N THR A 182 20.73 -0.65 -1.84
CA THR A 182 21.01 -1.43 -3.06
C THR A 182 22.49 -1.73 -3.19
N GLN A 183 23.35 -0.73 -3.00
CA GLN A 183 24.82 -0.89 -3.02
C GLN A 183 25.29 -1.87 -1.95
N GLU A 184 24.72 -1.82 -0.75
CA GLU A 184 25.05 -2.76 0.31
C GLU A 184 24.67 -4.20 -0.08
N PHE A 185 23.45 -4.42 -0.58
CA PHE A 185 22.95 -5.74 -0.92
C PHE A 185 23.55 -6.34 -2.20
N GLN A 186 24.12 -5.50 -3.08
CA GLN A 186 24.93 -5.95 -4.21
C GLN A 186 26.18 -6.72 -3.78
N HIS A 187 26.66 -6.56 -2.55
CA HIS A 187 27.79 -7.31 -2.02
C HIS A 187 27.38 -8.46 -1.09
N ARG A 188 26.06 -8.70 -0.93
CA ARG A 188 25.54 -9.77 -0.07
C ARG A 188 25.20 -11.02 -0.89
N SER A 189 25.54 -12.18 -0.35
CA SER A 189 25.10 -13.46 -0.90
C SER A 189 23.65 -13.73 -0.50
N TYR A 190 22.79 -13.93 -1.51
CA TYR A 190 21.38 -14.25 -1.30
C TYR A 190 21.23 -15.63 -0.66
N ASN A 191 20.44 -15.70 0.40
CA ASN A 191 20.02 -16.92 1.03
C ASN A 191 18.58 -16.80 1.50
N LEU A 192 17.71 -17.71 1.06
CA LEU A 192 16.28 -17.70 1.36
C LEU A 192 15.96 -17.58 2.86
N PHE A 193 16.80 -18.15 3.72
CA PHE A 193 16.56 -18.29 5.16
C PHE A 193 17.25 -17.24 6.03
N THR A 194 18.26 -16.53 5.51
CA THR A 194 19.13 -15.66 6.33
C THR A 194 19.41 -14.29 5.71
N CYS A 195 19.43 -14.16 4.38
CA CYS A 195 19.62 -12.88 3.69
C CYS A 195 18.79 -12.88 2.41
N ASN A 196 17.54 -12.47 2.51
CA ASN A 196 16.54 -12.62 1.46
C ASN A 196 15.91 -11.27 1.08
N CYS A 197 14.85 -11.30 0.28
CA CYS A 197 14.13 -10.11 -0.14
C CYS A 197 13.51 -9.32 1.02
N HIS A 198 13.07 -9.99 2.10
CA HIS A 198 12.55 -9.32 3.29
C HIS A 198 13.66 -8.58 4.02
N SER A 199 14.86 -9.18 4.15
CA SER A 199 16.04 -8.50 4.69
C SER A 199 16.34 -7.19 3.94
N PHE A 200 16.30 -7.24 2.60
CA PHE A 200 16.51 -6.06 1.77
C PHE A 200 15.49 -4.95 2.04
N VAL A 201 14.19 -5.30 2.06
CA VAL A 201 13.13 -4.31 2.29
C VAL A 201 13.20 -3.78 3.72
N VAL A 202 13.49 -4.62 4.72
CA VAL A 202 13.68 -4.19 6.12
C VAL A 202 14.81 -3.19 6.26
N ASN A 203 15.98 -3.46 5.66
CA ASN A 203 17.11 -2.52 5.69
C ASN A 203 16.70 -1.14 5.16
N ASN A 204 15.94 -1.12 4.05
CA ASN A 204 15.40 0.11 3.50
C ASN A 204 14.43 0.81 4.45
N LEU A 205 13.45 0.09 5.01
CA LEU A 205 12.46 0.68 5.93
C LEU A 205 13.11 1.26 7.19
N ASN A 206 14.12 0.57 7.73
CA ASN A 206 14.90 1.05 8.88
C ASN A 206 15.74 2.27 8.51
N ARG A 207 16.33 2.30 7.31
CA ARG A 207 17.11 3.45 6.82
C ARG A 207 16.25 4.69 6.54
N LEU A 208 15.00 4.47 6.14
CA LEU A 208 13.98 5.50 5.92
C LEU A 208 13.30 5.97 7.21
N ASP A 209 13.63 5.35 8.35
CA ASP A 209 12.98 5.54 9.66
C ASP A 209 11.44 5.46 9.58
N PHE A 210 10.93 4.57 8.73
CA PHE A 210 9.49 4.38 8.56
C PHE A 210 8.88 3.87 9.86
N LEU A 211 7.87 4.55 10.41
CA LEU A 211 7.28 4.23 11.72
C LEU A 211 8.31 4.08 12.86
N SER A 212 9.32 4.95 12.91
CA SER A 212 10.38 4.95 13.94
C SER A 212 11.33 3.74 13.89
N GLY A 213 11.40 3.05 12.75
CA GLY A 213 12.32 1.94 12.52
C GLY A 213 11.96 0.67 13.32
N GLY A 214 12.97 -0.17 13.59
CA GLY A 214 12.79 -1.44 14.30
C GLY A 214 12.10 -2.55 13.48
N TRP A 215 12.08 -2.41 12.16
CA TRP A 215 11.56 -3.42 11.24
C TRP A 215 12.43 -4.68 11.26
N ASN A 216 11.77 -5.81 11.09
CA ASN A 216 12.37 -7.11 10.93
C ASN A 216 11.56 -7.93 9.90
N VAL A 217 12.10 -9.07 9.47
CA VAL A 217 11.46 -9.84 8.40
C VAL A 217 10.07 -10.36 8.77
N VAL A 218 9.83 -10.64 10.07
CA VAL A 218 8.56 -11.18 10.56
C VAL A 218 7.49 -10.08 10.61
N ASN A 219 7.79 -8.93 11.23
CA ASN A 219 6.81 -7.84 11.32
C ASN A 219 6.48 -7.26 9.94
N LEU A 220 7.45 -7.23 9.01
CA LEU A 220 7.22 -6.86 7.62
C LEU A 220 6.29 -7.85 6.90
N ALA A 221 6.54 -9.15 7.04
CA ALA A 221 5.70 -10.19 6.45
C ALA A 221 4.24 -10.12 6.96
N ILE A 222 4.06 -9.92 8.27
CA ILE A 222 2.74 -9.70 8.87
C ILE A 222 2.13 -8.40 8.34
N PHE A 223 2.90 -7.33 8.31
CA PHE A 223 2.43 -6.01 7.90
C PHE A 223 1.86 -6.01 6.48
N ILE A 224 2.58 -6.55 5.50
CA ILE A 224 2.11 -6.58 4.10
C ILE A 224 0.93 -7.53 3.90
N LEU A 225 0.82 -8.60 4.69
CA LEU A 225 -0.29 -9.54 4.61
C LEU A 225 -1.62 -8.89 5.01
N PHE A 226 -1.61 -8.09 6.10
CA PHE A 226 -2.80 -7.47 6.67
C PHE A 226 -3.08 -6.07 6.11
N ASN A 227 -2.06 -5.27 5.83
CA ASN A 227 -2.22 -3.90 5.34
C ASN A 227 -2.10 -3.77 3.82
N GLY A 228 -1.55 -4.79 3.13
CA GLY A 228 -1.37 -4.76 1.69
C GLY A 228 -2.69 -4.83 0.92
N ARG A 229 -2.89 -3.88 0.01
CA ARG A 229 -4.04 -3.82 -0.91
C ARG A 229 -3.79 -4.74 -2.09
N TRP A 230 -4.81 -5.48 -2.52
CA TRP A 230 -4.74 -6.26 -3.74
C TRP A 230 -4.71 -5.35 -4.97
N VAL A 231 -3.80 -5.63 -5.90
CA VAL A 231 -3.71 -4.91 -7.17
C VAL A 231 -5.00 -5.04 -8.00
N SER A 232 -5.59 -6.23 -8.01
CA SER A 232 -6.87 -6.50 -8.67
C SER A 232 -7.52 -7.75 -8.10
N LYS A 233 -8.83 -7.94 -8.36
CA LYS A 233 -9.53 -9.21 -8.06
C LYS A 233 -8.88 -10.40 -8.75
N ALA A 234 -8.35 -10.20 -9.97
CA ALA A 234 -7.65 -11.24 -10.71
C ALA A 234 -6.32 -11.62 -10.01
N SER A 235 -5.56 -10.64 -9.53
CA SER A 235 -4.32 -10.87 -8.77
C SER A 235 -4.58 -11.62 -7.46
N MET A 236 -5.68 -11.29 -6.77
CA MET A 236 -6.13 -12.02 -5.59
C MET A 236 -6.43 -13.48 -5.90
N LEU A 237 -7.24 -13.75 -6.94
CA LEU A 237 -7.59 -15.11 -7.34
C LEU A 237 -6.36 -15.92 -7.76
N ARG A 238 -5.46 -15.35 -8.56
CA ARG A 238 -4.21 -16.01 -8.98
C ARG A 238 -3.31 -16.36 -7.80
N SER A 239 -3.36 -15.58 -6.71
CA SER A 239 -2.57 -15.85 -5.51
C SER A 239 -3.18 -16.96 -4.64
N ILE A 240 -4.51 -17.05 -4.56
CA ILE A 240 -5.21 -17.94 -3.62
C ILE A 240 -5.60 -19.28 -4.24
N ILE A 241 -6.04 -19.30 -5.50
CA ILE A 241 -6.54 -20.52 -6.18
C ILE A 241 -5.52 -21.67 -6.14
N PRO A 242 -4.22 -21.48 -6.46
CA PRO A 242 -3.27 -22.58 -6.45
C PRO A 242 -3.19 -23.27 -5.09
N PHE A 243 -3.20 -22.51 -3.98
CA PHE A 243 -3.24 -23.07 -2.64
C PHE A 243 -4.52 -23.87 -2.38
N VAL A 244 -5.68 -23.30 -2.71
CA VAL A 244 -6.96 -24.00 -2.50
C VAL A 244 -7.00 -25.33 -3.26
N VAL A 245 -6.54 -25.35 -4.50
CA VAL A 245 -6.50 -26.56 -5.33
C VAL A 245 -5.52 -27.59 -4.77
N VAL A 246 -4.26 -27.20 -4.54
CA VAL A 246 -3.22 -28.11 -4.03
C VAL A 246 -3.58 -28.64 -2.65
N PHE A 247 -4.07 -27.79 -1.76
CA PHE A 247 -4.50 -28.19 -0.42
C PHE A 247 -5.69 -29.16 -0.47
N PHE A 248 -6.70 -28.86 -1.29
CA PHE A 248 -7.85 -29.75 -1.46
C PHE A 248 -7.43 -31.12 -2.02
N LEU A 249 -6.60 -31.16 -3.06
CA LEU A 249 -6.08 -32.41 -3.62
C LEU A 249 -5.23 -33.17 -2.59
N GLY A 250 -4.38 -32.46 -1.84
CA GLY A 250 -3.57 -33.03 -0.77
C GLY A 250 -4.42 -33.69 0.32
N VAL A 251 -5.50 -33.04 0.75
CA VAL A 251 -6.46 -33.63 1.70
C VAL A 251 -7.24 -34.78 1.08
N ALA A 252 -7.69 -34.67 -0.18
CA ALA A 252 -8.46 -35.70 -0.85
C ALA A 252 -7.69 -37.01 -1.04
N PHE A 253 -6.40 -36.93 -1.42
CA PHE A 253 -5.57 -38.11 -1.66
C PHE A 253 -4.73 -38.54 -0.45
N GLY A 254 -4.26 -37.59 0.36
CA GLY A 254 -3.35 -37.85 1.48
C GLY A 254 -3.99 -37.79 2.87
N GLY A 255 -5.24 -37.33 2.97
CA GLY A 255 -6.02 -37.31 4.22
C GLY A 255 -5.27 -36.66 5.40
N PHE A 256 -5.32 -37.32 6.55
CA PHE A 256 -4.67 -36.84 7.78
C PHE A 256 -3.13 -36.85 7.69
N THR A 257 -2.55 -37.76 6.91
CA THR A 257 -1.09 -37.81 6.70
C THR A 257 -0.59 -36.54 6.02
N PHE A 258 -1.28 -36.08 4.98
CA PHE A 258 -1.00 -34.80 4.33
C PHE A 258 -1.11 -33.63 5.32
N LEU A 259 -2.20 -33.57 6.10
CA LEU A 259 -2.41 -32.50 7.08
C LEU A 259 -1.29 -32.45 8.14
N LYS A 260 -0.87 -33.60 8.66
CA LYS A 260 0.26 -33.68 9.60
C LYS A 260 1.53 -33.13 8.96
N PHE A 261 1.89 -33.62 7.77
CA PHE A 261 3.08 -33.16 7.08
C PHE A 261 3.05 -31.65 6.81
N TRP A 262 1.94 -31.15 6.26
CA TRP A 262 1.74 -29.73 5.99
C TRP A 262 1.88 -28.87 7.25
N PHE A 263 1.28 -29.31 8.37
CA PHE A 263 1.35 -28.61 9.65
C PHE A 263 2.79 -28.56 10.20
N PHE A 264 3.50 -29.69 10.24
CA PHE A 264 4.87 -29.74 10.74
C PHE A 264 5.82 -28.93 9.85
N PHE A 265 5.72 -29.09 8.53
CA PHE A 265 6.54 -28.34 7.58
C PHE A 265 6.35 -26.82 7.72
N THR A 266 5.08 -26.37 7.76
CA THR A 266 4.74 -24.95 7.95
C THR A 266 5.22 -24.44 9.30
N SER A 267 5.06 -25.22 10.37
CA SER A 267 5.49 -24.83 11.72
C SER A 267 7.00 -24.71 11.85
N ILE A 268 7.77 -25.63 11.25
CA ILE A 268 9.23 -25.57 11.23
C ILE A 268 9.69 -24.34 10.46
N LEU A 269 9.09 -24.08 9.29
CA LEU A 269 9.44 -22.94 8.45
C LEU A 269 9.18 -21.60 9.13
N ILE A 270 7.97 -21.42 9.69
CA ILE A 270 7.63 -20.20 10.44
C ILE A 270 8.48 -20.09 11.71
N GLY A 271 8.67 -21.21 12.41
CA GLY A 271 9.51 -21.30 13.61
C GLY A 271 10.95 -20.87 13.36
N TRP A 272 11.53 -21.22 12.21
CA TRP A 272 12.86 -20.76 11.82
C TRP A 272 12.96 -19.23 11.76
N PHE A 273 12.02 -18.57 11.08
CA PHE A 273 12.03 -17.11 10.95
C PHE A 273 11.75 -16.41 12.29
N LEU A 274 10.85 -16.95 13.12
CA LEU A 274 10.61 -16.42 14.46
C LEU A 274 11.84 -16.55 15.35
N LEU A 275 12.42 -17.75 15.43
CA LEU A 275 13.58 -18.03 16.27
C LEU A 275 14.81 -17.26 15.78
N GLY A 276 15.05 -17.24 14.47
CA GLY A 276 16.14 -16.51 13.85
C GLY A 276 16.05 -14.99 14.03
N THR A 277 14.83 -14.43 14.04
CA THR A 277 14.64 -12.98 14.23
C THR A 277 14.75 -12.57 15.70
N TYR A 278 14.11 -13.31 16.61
CA TYR A 278 13.91 -12.87 17.99
C TYR A 278 14.88 -13.50 18.99
N CYS A 279 15.39 -14.70 18.72
CA CYS A 279 16.26 -15.42 19.65
C CYS A 279 17.74 -15.38 19.24
N PHE A 280 18.04 -15.27 17.93
CA PHE A 280 19.40 -15.24 17.42
C PHE A 280 19.73 -13.93 16.71
N LYS A 281 20.18 -12.94 17.48
CA LYS A 281 20.73 -11.71 16.92
C LYS A 281 21.87 -12.07 15.95
N ASN A 282 21.80 -11.61 14.70
CA ASN A 282 22.72 -11.86 13.58
C ASN A 282 22.48 -13.11 12.71
N LEU A 283 21.49 -13.96 13.00
CA LEU A 283 21.21 -15.09 12.09
C LEU A 283 20.56 -14.63 10.78
N ILE A 284 19.64 -13.67 10.91
CA ILE A 284 19.00 -13.01 9.77
C ILE A 284 19.66 -11.65 9.61
N GLN A 285 20.20 -11.40 8.44
CA GLN A 285 20.78 -10.10 8.08
C GLN A 285 19.62 -9.12 7.94
N LEU A 286 19.66 -8.04 8.71
CA LEU A 286 18.66 -6.96 8.74
C LEU A 286 19.35 -5.65 8.33
#